data_AF-A0A7C1YY85-F1
#
_entry.id   AF-A0A7C1YY85-F1
#
_cell.length_a   1.000
_cell.length_b   1.000
_cell.length_c   1.000
_cell.angle_alpha   90.00
_cell.angle_beta   90.00
_cell.angle_gamma   90.00
#
_symmetry.space_group_name_H-M   'P 1'
#
loop_
_entity.id
_entity.type
_entity.pdbx_description
1 polymer ?
#
loop_
_entity_poly.entity_id
_entity_poly.type
_entity_poly.pdbx_seq_one_letter_code
_entity_poly.pdbx_strand_id
1 'polypeptide(L)'
;MGRAASMGYYDLTYDQGQFEYFGGARAGCWINMLAVGGIVLVPDDSRACRCAYQNQATLALIRHGVRPPHITAIAESGDYRYDVQSRSHTFSGRLRIVMSHPQQDVQIRYTLDDSYPTHRSPLYTSPIAIERTTPVRASAFKGGRKLAVRDAIIFTKVDKPETSGQKRRR
;
A
#
# COMPACT_ATOMS: atom_id res chain seq x y z
N MET A 1 -24.71 -5.24 20.97
CA MET A 1 -23.45 -5.95 20.69
C MET A 1 -23.16 -5.83 19.21
N GLY A 2 -22.26 -4.90 18.83
CA GLY A 2 -21.91 -4.65 17.44
C GLY A 2 -21.16 -5.84 16.85
N ARG A 3 -21.58 -6.31 15.67
CA ARG A 3 -20.95 -7.43 14.95
C ARG A 3 -20.36 -6.85 13.66
N ALA A 4 -19.19 -7.34 13.24
CA ALA A 4 -18.58 -6.90 11.98
C ALA A 4 -19.45 -7.31 10.79
N ALA A 5 -19.71 -6.38 9.88
CA ALA A 5 -20.58 -6.58 8.71
C ALA A 5 -19.88 -7.28 7.53
N SER A 6 -18.54 -7.24 7.48
CA SER A 6 -17.74 -7.79 6.39
C SER A 6 -16.41 -8.35 6.89
N MET A 7 -15.85 -9.29 6.12
CA MET A 7 -14.47 -9.71 6.25
C MET A 7 -13.55 -8.63 5.68
N GLY A 8 -12.45 -8.34 6.37
CA GLY A 8 -11.35 -7.54 5.85
C GLY A 8 -10.04 -8.30 5.97
N TYR A 9 -9.14 -8.12 5.01
CA TYR A 9 -7.76 -8.59 5.12
C TYR A 9 -6.78 -7.44 4.94
N TYR A 10 -5.59 -7.64 5.50
CA TYR A 10 -4.48 -6.71 5.42
C TYR A 10 -3.28 -7.41 4.80
N ASP A 11 -2.78 -6.90 3.69
CA ASP A 11 -1.57 -7.43 3.07
C ASP A 11 -0.34 -6.83 3.76
N LEU A 12 0.23 -7.58 4.72
CA LEU A 12 1.45 -7.16 5.44
C LEU A 12 2.66 -6.95 4.52
N THR A 13 2.70 -7.65 3.38
CA THR A 13 3.78 -7.50 2.40
C THR A 13 3.56 -6.30 1.48
N TYR A 14 2.35 -5.76 1.48
CA TYR A 14 1.91 -4.63 0.68
C TYR A 14 1.23 -3.63 1.63
N ASP A 15 2.03 -3.12 2.57
CA ASP A 15 1.63 -2.23 3.67
C ASP A 15 1.11 -0.87 3.14
N GLN A 16 -0.17 -0.79 2.80
CA GLN A 16 -0.83 0.43 2.29
C GLN A 16 -1.63 1.19 3.36
N GLY A 17 -1.65 0.71 4.60
CA GLY A 17 -2.54 1.26 5.63
C GLY A 17 -4.04 1.11 5.28
N GLN A 18 -4.36 0.24 4.32
CA GLN A 18 -5.72 -0.01 3.83
C GLN A 18 -6.06 -1.49 3.98
N PHE A 19 -7.23 -1.74 4.57
CA PHE A 19 -7.84 -3.06 4.59
C PHE A 19 -8.63 -3.26 3.31
N GLU A 20 -8.49 -4.43 2.70
CA GLU A 20 -9.35 -4.84 1.60
C GLU A 20 -10.55 -5.59 2.17
N TYR A 21 -11.76 -5.21 1.78
CA TYR A 21 -12.99 -5.80 2.28
C TYR A 21 -13.50 -6.86 1.31
N PHE A 22 -13.78 -8.04 1.83
CA PHE A 22 -14.51 -9.07 1.12
C PHE A 22 -15.98 -9.06 1.57
N GLY A 23 -16.83 -8.46 0.75
CA GLY A 23 -18.28 -8.47 0.96
C GLY A 23 -18.86 -9.85 0.66
N GLY A 24 -19.56 -10.46 1.62
CA GLY A 24 -20.26 -11.72 1.41
C GLY A 24 -19.78 -12.90 2.25
N ALA A 25 -18.66 -12.77 2.97
CA ALA A 25 -18.25 -13.72 4.02
C ALA A 25 -18.15 -13.01 5.36
N ARG A 26 -18.64 -13.66 6.41
CA ARG A 26 -18.69 -13.12 7.77
C ARG A 26 -17.87 -14.00 8.71
N ALA A 27 -16.99 -13.39 9.50
CA ALA A 27 -16.30 -14.07 10.59
C ALA A 27 -17.31 -14.47 11.70
N GLY A 28 -17.16 -15.69 12.24
CA GLY A 28 -18.03 -16.25 13.28
C GLY A 28 -18.00 -15.50 14.62
N CYS A 29 -18.58 -16.11 15.67
CA CYS A 29 -18.50 -15.56 17.04
C CYS A 29 -17.45 -16.24 17.92
N TRP A 30 -16.89 -17.38 17.47
CA TRP A 30 -16.01 -18.19 18.29
C TRP A 30 -14.68 -18.58 17.60
N ILE A 31 -14.62 -18.72 16.27
CA ILE A 31 -13.36 -18.82 15.51
C ILE A 31 -13.56 -18.05 14.21
N ASN A 32 -12.68 -17.09 13.93
CA ASN A 32 -12.96 -16.10 12.89
C ASN A 32 -12.32 -16.46 11.55
N MET A 33 -11.01 -16.65 11.51
CA MET A 33 -10.26 -16.85 10.27
C MET A 33 -8.92 -17.55 10.56
N LEU A 34 -8.62 -18.64 9.85
CA LEU A 34 -7.28 -19.24 9.83
C LEU A 34 -6.70 -19.08 8.42
N ALA A 35 -5.68 -18.23 8.28
CA ALA A 35 -4.94 -18.07 7.05
C ALA A 35 -3.77 -19.06 7.04
N VAL A 36 -3.82 -20.07 6.18
CA VAL A 36 -2.76 -21.09 6.05
C VAL A 36 -2.47 -21.32 4.58
N GLY A 37 -1.23 -21.10 4.15
CA GLY A 37 -0.77 -21.48 2.81
C GLY A 37 -1.57 -20.88 1.64
N GLY A 38 -2.19 -19.69 1.80
CA GLY A 38 -3.01 -19.04 0.78
C GLY A 38 -4.50 -19.39 0.82
N ILE A 39 -4.93 -20.20 1.77
CA ILE A 39 -6.35 -20.49 2.04
C ILE A 39 -6.78 -19.74 3.29
N VAL A 40 -7.98 -19.14 3.26
CA VAL A 40 -8.61 -18.55 4.43
C VAL A 40 -9.78 -19.45 4.82
N LEU A 41 -9.55 -20.26 5.87
CA LEU A 41 -10.61 -21.06 6.45
C LEU A 41 -11.51 -20.15 7.29
N VAL A 42 -12.77 -20.10 6.91
CA VAL A 42 -13.83 -19.41 7.65
C VAL A 42 -14.78 -20.50 8.14
N PRO A 43 -14.51 -21.12 9.30
CA PRO A 43 -15.36 -22.21 9.78
C PRO A 43 -16.78 -21.68 9.95
N ASP A 44 -17.74 -22.42 9.39
CA ASP A 44 -19.15 -22.08 9.46
C ASP A 44 -19.68 -22.33 10.88
N ASP A 45 -19.53 -21.34 11.75
CA ASP A 45 -20.23 -21.27 13.04
C ASP A 45 -21.65 -20.68 12.87
N SER A 46 -22.13 -20.55 11.62
CA SER A 46 -23.38 -19.86 11.27
C SER A 46 -24.57 -20.79 11.03
N ARG A 47 -24.45 -22.11 11.26
CA ARG A 47 -25.55 -23.07 11.11
C ARG A 47 -26.86 -22.66 11.81
N ALA A 48 -26.79 -21.84 12.87
CA ALA A 48 -27.96 -21.30 13.58
C ALA A 48 -28.33 -19.83 13.22
N CYS A 49 -27.52 -19.12 12.44
CA CYS A 49 -27.73 -17.71 12.09
C CYS A 49 -28.48 -17.55 10.77
N ARG A 50 -29.68 -16.94 10.81
CA ARG A 50 -30.52 -16.64 9.61
C ARG A 50 -30.25 -15.27 8.97
N CYS A 51 -29.08 -14.67 9.19
CA CYS A 51 -28.77 -13.34 8.66
C CYS A 51 -28.51 -13.39 7.13
N ALA A 52 -28.73 -12.27 6.43
CA ALA A 52 -28.61 -12.19 4.97
C ALA A 52 -27.15 -12.19 4.47
N TYR A 53 -26.45 -13.34 4.49
CA TYR A 53 -25.20 -13.54 3.75
C TYR A 53 -25.08 -15.00 3.29
N GLN A 54 -24.82 -15.21 1.99
CA GLN A 54 -25.07 -16.48 1.29
C GLN A 54 -23.88 -17.46 1.24
N ASN A 55 -22.68 -17.06 1.65
CA ASN A 55 -21.49 -17.90 1.46
C ASN A 55 -21.15 -18.70 2.73
N GLN A 56 -21.69 -19.92 2.82
CA GLN A 56 -21.30 -20.96 3.80
C GLN A 56 -20.17 -21.84 3.22
N ALA A 57 -19.10 -21.22 2.76
CA ALA A 57 -18.01 -21.91 2.06
C ALA A 57 -16.64 -21.46 2.55
N THR A 58 -15.65 -22.33 2.39
CA THR A 58 -14.24 -21.96 2.54
C THR A 58 -13.80 -21.09 1.35
N LEU A 59 -13.04 -20.03 1.62
CA LEU A 59 -12.47 -19.16 0.59
C LEU A 59 -10.99 -19.51 0.36
N ALA A 60 -10.66 -19.85 -0.89
CA ALA A 60 -9.27 -19.89 -1.33
C ALA A 60 -8.93 -18.57 -2.02
N LEU A 61 -7.89 -17.87 -1.54
CA LEU A 61 -7.44 -16.64 -2.17
C LEU A 61 -6.39 -16.99 -3.22
N ILE A 62 -6.78 -16.90 -4.49
CA ILE A 62 -5.81 -16.91 -5.60
C ILE A 62 -5.34 -15.49 -5.88
N ARG A 63 -4.07 -15.35 -6.22
CA ARG A 63 -3.54 -14.05 -6.64
C ARG A 63 -4.14 -13.70 -8.01
N HIS A 64 -5.05 -12.73 -8.05
CA HIS A 64 -5.59 -12.21 -9.30
C HIS A 64 -4.91 -10.88 -9.65
N GLY A 65 -4.33 -10.79 -10.86
CA GLY A 65 -3.63 -9.60 -11.33
C GLY A 65 -2.17 -9.49 -10.90
N VAL A 66 -1.56 -8.36 -11.27
CA VAL A 66 -0.16 -8.03 -10.99
C VAL A 66 -0.13 -6.94 -9.91
N ARG A 67 0.77 -7.05 -8.93
CA ARG A 67 0.89 -6.02 -7.88
C ARG A 67 1.36 -4.70 -8.50
N PRO A 68 0.86 -3.54 -8.04
CA PRO A 68 1.49 -2.28 -8.39
C PRO A 68 2.95 -2.22 -7.91
N PRO A 69 3.82 -1.44 -8.58
CA PRO A 69 5.18 -1.21 -8.10
C PRO A 69 5.21 -0.74 -6.64
N HIS A 70 6.15 -1.26 -5.87
CA HIS A 70 6.45 -0.78 -4.53
C HIS A 70 7.31 0.48 -4.65
N ILE A 71 6.99 1.50 -3.86
CA ILE A 71 7.75 2.74 -3.79
C ILE A 71 8.21 2.89 -2.34
N THR A 72 9.52 2.97 -2.14
CA THR A 72 10.16 3.15 -0.85
C THR A 72 10.91 4.47 -0.87
N ALA A 73 10.74 5.26 0.19
CA ALA A 73 11.43 6.52 0.37
C ALA A 73 12.47 6.39 1.48
N ILE A 74 13.67 6.91 1.21
CA ILE A 74 14.82 6.86 2.11
C ILE A 74 15.39 8.27 2.21
N ALA A 75 15.42 8.85 3.41
CA ALA A 75 16.06 10.14 3.62
C ALA A 75 17.58 9.99 3.46
N GLU A 76 18.16 10.70 2.49
CA GLU A 76 19.62 10.80 2.33
C GLU A 76 20.18 11.95 3.17
N SER A 77 19.38 13.00 3.34
CA SER A 77 19.64 14.07 4.30
C SER A 77 18.31 14.56 4.86
N GLY A 78 18.34 15.07 6.09
CA GLY A 78 17.11 15.47 6.79
C GLY A 78 16.33 14.24 7.29
N ASP A 79 15.02 14.39 7.33
CA ASP A 79 14.09 13.41 7.92
C ASP A 79 12.98 13.08 6.92
N TYR A 80 12.48 11.84 6.96
CA TYR A 80 11.30 11.38 6.23
C TYR A 80 10.29 10.80 7.21
N ARG A 81 9.01 11.17 7.06
CA ARG A 81 7.93 10.71 7.93
C ARG A 81 6.69 10.39 7.10
N TYR A 82 6.14 9.21 7.32
CA TYR A 82 4.77 8.87 6.95
C TYR A 82 3.89 9.03 8.19
N ASP A 83 2.87 9.89 8.09
CA ASP A 83 1.86 10.06 9.13
C ASP A 83 0.65 9.19 8.81
N VAL A 84 0.37 8.22 9.66
CA VAL A 84 -0.73 7.25 9.51
C VAL A 84 -2.11 7.92 9.63
N GLN A 85 -2.24 8.99 10.42
CA GLN A 85 -3.52 9.67 10.63
C GLN A 85 -3.88 10.52 9.43
N SER A 86 -2.95 11.35 8.96
CA SER A 86 -3.16 12.23 7.81
C SER A 86 -2.88 11.54 6.47
N ARG A 87 -2.36 10.30 6.48
CA ARG A 87 -1.89 9.54 5.31
C ARG A 87 -0.94 10.37 4.44
N SER A 88 -0.11 11.18 5.08
CA SER A 88 0.77 12.14 4.39
C SER A 88 2.22 11.68 4.46
N HIS A 89 2.94 11.89 3.35
CA HIS A 89 4.37 11.66 3.27
C HIS A 89 5.06 13.02 3.32
N THR A 90 5.86 13.26 4.35
CA THR A 90 6.62 14.51 4.52
C THR A 90 8.11 14.23 4.59
N PHE A 91 8.92 15.14 4.06
CA PHE A 91 10.37 15.05 4.17
C PHE A 91 11.04 16.41 4.25
N SER A 92 12.22 16.45 4.87
CA SER A 92 13.17 17.57 4.80
C SER A 92 14.46 17.09 4.11
N GLY A 93 15.33 18.01 3.67
CA GLY A 93 16.56 17.63 2.97
C GLY A 93 16.32 16.90 1.64
N ARG A 94 17.12 15.87 1.35
CA ARG A 94 17.07 15.10 0.10
C ARG A 94 16.47 13.72 0.36
N LEU A 95 15.47 13.36 -0.45
CA LEU A 95 14.79 12.07 -0.37
C LEU A 95 15.14 11.21 -1.59
N ARG A 96 15.57 9.98 -1.36
CA ARG A 96 15.79 8.98 -2.41
C ARG A 96 14.60 8.05 -2.51
N ILE A 97 14.04 7.97 -3.71
CA ILE A 97 12.94 7.10 -4.09
C ILE A 97 13.49 5.84 -4.75
N VAL A 98 13.18 4.70 -4.14
CA VAL A 98 13.50 3.37 -4.65
C VAL A 98 12.20 2.70 -5.09
N MET A 99 12.20 2.08 -6.26
CA MET A 99 11.05 1.33 -6.76
C MET A 99 11.42 -0.13 -6.95
N SER A 100 10.50 -1.03 -6.63
CA SER A 100 10.69 -2.45 -6.83
C SER A 100 9.39 -3.14 -7.21
N HIS A 101 9.51 -4.35 -7.73
CA HIS A 101 8.36 -5.15 -8.09
C HIS A 101 8.68 -6.64 -7.87
N PRO A 102 7.81 -7.43 -7.20
CA PRO A 102 8.13 -8.80 -6.84
C PRO A 102 8.12 -9.79 -8.01
N GLN A 103 7.38 -9.48 -9.08
CA GLN A 103 7.37 -10.28 -10.30
C GLN A 103 8.59 -9.97 -11.16
N GLN A 104 9.25 -11.01 -11.68
CA GLN A 104 10.32 -10.90 -12.66
C GLN A 104 9.78 -10.48 -14.05
N ASP A 105 10.67 -9.99 -14.91
CA ASP A 105 10.38 -9.57 -16.29
C ASP A 105 9.33 -8.47 -16.45
N VAL A 106 9.16 -7.63 -15.44
CA VAL A 106 8.34 -6.41 -15.56
C VAL A 106 9.23 -5.17 -15.59
N GLN A 107 8.83 -4.20 -16.41
CA GLN A 107 9.41 -2.88 -16.47
C GLN A 107 8.61 -1.94 -15.57
N ILE A 108 9.27 -1.20 -14.69
CA ILE A 108 8.63 -0.13 -13.92
C ILE A 108 8.83 1.18 -14.69
N ARG A 109 7.73 1.85 -15.03
CA ARG A 109 7.72 3.18 -15.65
C ARG A 109 7.13 4.18 -14.66
N TYR A 110 7.62 5.40 -14.63
CA TYR A 110 7.21 6.38 -13.62
C TYR A 110 7.05 7.79 -14.18
N THR A 111 6.42 8.64 -13.40
CA THR A 111 6.21 10.07 -13.67
C THR A 111 6.33 10.84 -12.35
N LEU A 112 6.81 12.09 -12.44
CA LEU A 112 7.09 12.96 -11.30
C LEU A 112 6.22 14.23 -11.30
N ASP A 113 5.24 14.28 -12.20
CA ASP A 113 4.39 15.44 -12.52
C ASP A 113 2.90 15.11 -12.33
N ASP A 114 2.59 14.03 -11.61
CA ASP A 114 1.24 13.50 -11.39
C ASP A 114 0.53 12.95 -12.65
N SER A 115 1.16 12.95 -13.82
CA SER A 115 0.60 12.30 -15.01
C SER A 115 0.64 10.78 -14.90
N TYR A 116 -0.27 10.05 -15.56
CA TYR A 116 -0.23 8.59 -15.53
C TYR A 116 0.94 8.02 -16.36
N PRO A 117 1.75 7.08 -15.82
CA PRO A 117 2.82 6.47 -16.60
C PRO A 117 2.28 5.72 -17.83
N THR A 118 2.94 5.91 -18.96
CA THR A 118 2.68 5.21 -20.23
C THR A 118 3.89 4.34 -20.59
N HIS A 119 3.79 3.55 -21.65
CA HIS A 119 4.92 2.77 -22.17
C HIS A 119 6.09 3.66 -22.65
N ARG A 120 5.83 4.96 -22.90
CA ARG A 120 6.82 5.97 -23.29
C ARG A 120 7.41 6.75 -22.12
N SER A 121 6.84 6.63 -20.92
CA SER A 121 7.37 7.29 -19.73
C SER A 121 8.77 6.77 -19.39
N PRO A 122 9.57 7.51 -18.61
CA PRO A 122 10.89 7.05 -18.18
C PRO A 122 10.87 5.65 -17.56
N LEU A 123 11.82 4.82 -17.96
CA LEU A 123 12.05 3.50 -17.37
C LEU A 123 12.83 3.68 -16.07
N TYR A 124 12.37 3.04 -15.00
CA TYR A 124 13.10 3.00 -13.74
C TYR A 124 14.26 2.01 -13.84
N THR A 125 15.48 2.53 -13.77
CA THR A 125 16.73 1.74 -13.79
C THR A 125 17.61 2.00 -12.58
N SER A 126 17.41 3.12 -11.88
CA SER A 126 18.16 3.51 -10.68
C SER A 126 17.29 4.33 -9.74
N PRO A 127 17.63 4.41 -8.44
CA PRO A 127 16.95 5.30 -7.50
C PRO A 127 16.91 6.76 -7.97
N ILE A 128 15.85 7.47 -7.59
CA ILE A 128 15.58 8.85 -8.00
C ILE A 128 15.69 9.76 -6.77
N ALA A 129 16.49 10.81 -6.84
CA ALA A 129 16.55 11.82 -5.78
C ALA A 129 15.53 12.95 -6.03
N ILE A 130 14.82 13.36 -4.97
CA ILE A 130 13.92 14.52 -4.97
C ILE A 130 14.26 15.45 -3.80
N GLU A 131 14.16 16.76 -4.04
CA GLU A 131 14.50 17.80 -3.05
C GLU A 131 13.36 18.80 -2.79
N ARG A 132 12.27 18.68 -3.57
CA ARG A 132 11.05 19.50 -3.50
C ARG A 132 9.82 18.60 -3.47
N THR A 133 8.66 19.17 -3.13
CA THR A 133 7.39 18.46 -3.18
C THR A 133 7.20 17.82 -4.55
N THR A 134 7.07 16.51 -4.60
CA THR A 134 7.05 15.74 -5.85
C THR A 134 5.99 14.64 -5.77
N PRO A 135 4.96 14.64 -6.63
CA PRO A 135 4.09 13.49 -6.81
C PRO A 135 4.85 12.39 -7.55
N VAL A 136 4.76 11.15 -7.08
CA VAL A 136 5.40 10.00 -7.72
C VAL A 136 4.34 8.98 -8.06
N ARG A 137 4.17 8.71 -9.37
CA ARG A 137 3.36 7.60 -9.88
C ARG A 137 4.26 6.58 -10.55
N ALA A 138 3.85 5.31 -10.47
CA ALA A 138 4.57 4.22 -11.13
C ALA A 138 3.59 3.24 -11.77
N SER A 139 4.02 2.52 -12.79
CA SER A 139 3.23 1.44 -13.40
C SER A 139 4.15 0.32 -13.85
N ALA A 140 3.69 -0.92 -13.66
CA ALA A 140 4.36 -2.10 -14.16
C ALA A 140 3.90 -2.40 -15.59
N PHE A 141 4.85 -2.73 -16.47
CA PHE A 141 4.62 -3.09 -17.86
C PHE A 141 5.30 -4.42 -18.20
N LYS A 142 4.68 -5.21 -19.07
CA LYS A 142 5.30 -6.41 -19.67
C LYS A 142 4.92 -6.47 -21.14
N GLY A 143 5.92 -6.58 -22.03
CA GLY A 143 5.70 -6.55 -23.48
C GLY A 143 4.95 -5.31 -23.97
N GLY A 144 5.22 -4.14 -23.38
CA GLY A 144 4.52 -2.88 -23.71
C GLY A 144 3.10 -2.73 -23.14
N ARG A 145 2.51 -3.80 -22.60
CA ARG A 145 1.19 -3.77 -21.95
C ARG A 145 1.29 -3.32 -20.50
N LYS A 146 0.44 -2.38 -20.08
CA LYS A 146 0.31 -1.97 -18.68
C LYS A 146 -0.34 -3.11 -17.88
N LEU A 147 0.30 -3.50 -16.79
CA LEU A 147 -0.15 -4.58 -15.91
C LEU A 147 -0.80 -4.07 -14.63
N ALA A 148 -0.18 -3.06 -14.01
CA ALA A 148 -0.62 -2.51 -12.74
C ALA A 148 -0.17 -1.05 -12.61
N VAL A 149 -0.93 -0.25 -11.87
CA VAL A 149 -0.64 1.16 -11.61
C VAL A 149 -0.56 1.40 -10.10
N ARG A 150 0.46 2.16 -9.72
CA ARG A 150 0.58 2.80 -8.42
C ARG A 150 0.12 4.24 -8.60
N ASP A 151 -0.98 4.60 -7.95
CA ASP A 151 -1.43 5.98 -7.88
C ASP A 151 -0.43 6.88 -7.15
N ALA A 152 -0.64 8.19 -7.27
CA ALA A 152 0.32 9.17 -6.80
C ALA A 152 0.58 9.03 -5.30
N ILE A 153 1.85 8.90 -4.95
CA ILE A 153 2.34 9.21 -3.60
C ILE A 153 2.92 10.62 -3.67
N ILE A 154 2.30 11.55 -2.94
CA ILE A 154 2.78 12.92 -2.87
C ILE A 154 3.77 13.02 -1.71
N PHE A 155 5.06 13.14 -2.05
CA PHE A 155 6.10 13.44 -1.06
C PHE A 155 6.16 14.95 -0.88
N THR A 156 5.66 15.45 0.24
CA THR A 156 5.60 16.87 0.56
C THR A 156 6.90 17.31 1.23
N LYS A 157 7.58 18.28 0.63
CA LYS A 157 8.74 18.91 1.25
C LYS A 157 8.27 19.84 2.37
N VAL A 158 8.86 19.67 3.54
CA VAL A 158 8.70 20.55 4.70
C VAL A 158 10.05 21.14 5.07
N ASP A 159 10.07 22.42 5.41
CA ASP A 159 11.24 23.02 6.03
C ASP A 159 11.42 22.42 7.43
N LYS A 160 12.67 22.19 7.86
CA LYS A 160 12.90 21.80 9.25
C LYS A 160 12.39 22.92 10.15
N PRO A 161 11.60 22.64 11.20
CA PRO A 161 11.37 23.64 12.22
C PRO A 161 12.75 24.03 12.78
N GLU A 162 13.04 25.34 12.81
CA GLU A 162 14.20 25.85 13.54
C GLU A 162 14.15 25.26 14.96
N THR A 163 15.21 24.57 15.35
CA THR A 163 15.28 23.95 16.67
C THR A 163 15.35 25.07 17.71
N SER A 164 14.20 25.54 18.20
CA SER A 164 14.18 26.49 19.31
C SER A 164 14.79 25.80 20.52
N GLY A 165 15.92 26.32 20.98
CA GLY A 165 16.67 25.76 22.10
C GLY A 165 15.78 25.64 23.32
N GLN A 166 15.46 24.41 23.71
CA GLN A 166 14.77 24.11 24.96
C GLN A 166 15.72 24.43 26.11
N LYS A 167 15.68 25.68 26.58
CA LYS A 167 16.40 26.17 27.74
C LYS A 167 15.91 25.39 28.95
N ARG A 168 16.67 24.36 29.37
CA ARG A 168 16.49 23.64 30.63
C ARG A 168 16.42 24.68 31.75
N ARG A 169 15.22 24.90 32.30
CA ARG A 169 15.06 25.64 33.55
C ARG A 169 15.64 24.75 34.66
N ARG A 170 16.70 25.24 35.29
CA ARG A 170 17.21 24.75 36.57
C ARG A 170 16.25 25.13 37.67
#